data_AF-A0A7R7GFI1-F1
#
_entry.id   AF-A0A7R7GFI1-F1
#
_cell.length_a   1.000
_cell.length_b   1.000
_cell.length_c   1.000
_cell.angle_alpha   90.00
_cell.angle_beta   90.00
_cell.angle_gamma   90.00
#
_symmetry.space_group_name_H-M   'P 1'
#
loop_
_entity.id
_entity.type
_entity.pdbx_description
1 polymer ?
#
loop_
_entity_poly.entity_id
_entity_poly.type
_entity_poly.pdbx_seq_one_letter_code
_entity_poly.pdbx_strand_id
1 'polypeptide(L)'
;MNKESGRYKGKQVTQGGRHQVRTVLFMAMMSAMQCNAKFKATYERLVAAGKPKKVAIIACVRKMVVILNSMVRNGVMGEEKAA
;
A
#
# COMPACT_ATOMS: atom_id res chain seq x y z
N MET A 1 10.34 18.52 1.44
CA MET A 1 10.26 19.98 1.60
C MET A 1 8.79 20.42 1.58
N ASN A 2 8.27 21.05 2.64
CA ASN A 2 6.91 21.62 2.60
C ASN A 2 6.91 22.85 1.67
N LYS A 3 5.96 22.91 0.73
CA LYS A 3 5.76 24.05 -0.18
C LYS A 3 4.57 24.86 0.32
N GLU A 4 4.78 25.61 1.39
CA GLU A 4 3.75 26.46 1.98
C GLU A 4 4.26 27.91 1.98
N SER A 5 3.42 28.86 1.54
CA SER A 5 3.74 30.30 1.57
C SER A 5 2.48 31.12 1.84
N GLY A 6 2.40 31.77 3.00
CA GLY A 6 1.24 32.56 3.40
C GLY A 6 -0.07 31.75 3.34
N ARG A 7 -0.98 32.10 2.43
CA ARG A 7 -2.26 31.40 2.21
C ARG A 7 -2.13 30.15 1.31
N TYR A 8 -1.00 29.95 0.64
CA TYR A 8 -0.79 28.82 -0.27
C TYR A 8 -0.44 27.54 0.50
N LYS A 9 -1.27 26.50 0.33
CA LYS A 9 -1.01 25.15 0.81
C LYS A 9 -0.68 24.23 -0.37
N GLY A 10 0.60 23.92 -0.54
CA GLY A 10 1.07 23.00 -1.57
C GLY A 10 0.73 21.54 -1.28
N LYS A 11 0.78 20.70 -2.31
CA LYS A 11 0.62 19.25 -2.15
C LYS A 11 1.76 18.69 -1.29
N GLN A 12 1.41 18.04 -0.18
CA GLN A 12 2.40 17.37 0.66
C GLN A 12 3.01 16.18 -0.08
N VAL A 13 4.34 16.10 -0.06
CA VAL A 13 5.09 15.01 -0.71
C VAL A 13 6.10 14.47 0.28
N THR A 14 6.08 13.16 0.50
CA THR A 14 7.11 12.47 1.27
C THR A 14 8.40 12.37 0.45
N GLN A 15 9.51 12.84 1.01
CA GLN A 15 10.84 12.81 0.39
C GLN A 15 11.79 12.01 1.29
N GLY A 16 12.70 11.20 0.70
CA GLY A 16 13.62 10.33 1.43
C GLY A 16 13.04 8.95 1.80
N GLY A 17 13.67 8.29 2.78
CA GLY A 17 13.31 6.95 3.27
C GLY A 17 13.90 5.79 2.46
N ARG A 18 13.34 4.58 2.63
CA ARG A 18 13.81 3.35 1.94
C ARG A 18 13.15 3.20 0.56
N HIS A 19 13.65 3.96 -0.42
CA HIS A 19 13.07 3.96 -1.77
C HIS A 19 13.03 2.57 -2.41
N GLN A 20 14.13 1.81 -2.30
CA GLN A 20 14.24 0.46 -2.86
C GLN A 20 13.12 -0.46 -2.34
N VAL A 21 12.91 -0.47 -1.02
CA VAL A 21 11.85 -1.27 -0.37
C VAL A 21 10.47 -0.88 -0.89
N ARG A 22 10.19 0.42 -1.04
CA ARG A 22 8.90 0.89 -1.57
C ARG A 22 8.67 0.41 -3.01
N THR A 23 9.69 0.43 -3.85
CA THR A 23 9.60 -0.04 -5.23
C THR A 23 9.32 -1.54 -5.29
N VAL A 24 10.02 -2.34 -4.49
CA VAL A 24 9.79 -3.80 -4.40
C VAL A 24 8.37 -4.09 -3.93
N LEU A 25 7.91 -3.43 -2.86
CA LEU A 25 6.56 -3.62 -2.35
C LEU A 25 5.47 -3.19 -3.36
N PHE A 26 5.74 -2.14 -4.15
CA PHE A 26 4.83 -1.73 -5.21
C PHE A 26 4.71 -2.82 -6.28
N MET A 27 5.83 -3.39 -6.75
CA MET A 27 5.82 -4.48 -7.72
C MET A 27 5.15 -5.75 -7.16
N ALA A 28 5.43 -6.10 -5.90
CA ALA A 28 4.77 -7.21 -5.22
C ALA A 28 3.25 -7.03 -5.19
N MET A 29 2.77 -5.81 -4.89
CA MET A 29 1.32 -5.53 -4.88
C MET A 29 0.69 -5.64 -6.27
N MET A 30 1.40 -5.26 -7.34
CA MET A 30 0.91 -5.42 -8.72
C MET A 30 0.64 -6.89 -9.06
N SER A 31 1.48 -7.82 -8.59
CA SER A 31 1.24 -9.26 -8.71
C SER A 31 0.13 -9.72 -7.74
N ALA A 32 0.16 -9.30 -6.48
CA ALA A 32 -0.81 -9.71 -5.47
C ALA A 32 -2.26 -9.33 -5.82
N MET A 33 -2.48 -8.20 -6.48
CA MET A 33 -3.81 -7.81 -6.97
C MET A 33 -4.34 -8.71 -8.10
N GLN A 34 -3.46 -9.37 -8.84
CA GLN A 34 -3.86 -10.33 -9.88
C GLN A 34 -4.18 -11.70 -9.27
N CYS A 35 -3.35 -12.16 -8.33
CA CYS A 35 -3.51 -13.48 -7.72
C CYS A 35 -4.56 -13.52 -6.58
N ASN A 36 -4.82 -12.39 -5.91
CA ASN A 36 -5.64 -12.36 -4.71
C ASN A 36 -6.80 -11.36 -4.80
N ALA A 37 -8.02 -11.91 -4.83
CA ALA A 37 -9.25 -11.14 -4.95
C ALA A 37 -9.48 -10.12 -3.82
N LYS A 38 -8.96 -10.38 -2.60
CA LYS A 38 -9.14 -9.46 -1.45
C LYS A 38 -8.41 -8.13 -1.65
N PHE A 39 -7.20 -8.18 -2.22
CA PHE A 39 -6.44 -6.97 -2.53
C PHE A 39 -7.03 -6.25 -3.74
N LYS A 40 -7.47 -6.98 -4.76
CA LYS A 40 -8.18 -6.42 -5.92
C LYS A 40 -9.43 -5.65 -5.52
N ALA A 41 -10.31 -6.25 -4.72
CA ALA A 41 -11.52 -5.58 -4.23
C ALA A 41 -11.21 -4.32 -3.40
N THR A 42 -10.14 -4.36 -2.58
CA THR A 42 -9.71 -3.18 -1.82
C THR A 42 -9.23 -2.06 -2.76
N TYR A 43 -8.47 -2.41 -3.80
CA TYR A 43 -7.99 -1.46 -4.81
C TYR A 43 -9.16 -0.84 -5.60
N GLU A 44 -10.07 -1.66 -6.12
CA GLU A 44 -11.22 -1.22 -6.90
C GLU A 44 -12.12 -0.29 -6.09
N ARG A 45 -12.38 -0.61 -4.82
CA ARG A 45 -13.13 0.27 -3.91
C ARG A 45 -12.48 1.64 -3.75
N LEU A 46 -11.15 1.71 -3.66
CA LEU A 46 -10.43 2.97 -3.52
C LEU A 46 -10.44 3.78 -4.82
N VAL A 47 -10.34 3.12 -5.98
CA VAL A 47 -10.44 3.76 -7.30
C VAL A 47 -11.87 4.27 -7.54
N ALA A 48 -12.89 3.48 -7.20
CA ALA A 48 -14.30 3.88 -7.27
C ALA A 48 -14.59 5.09 -6.38
N ALA A 49 -13.91 5.21 -5.24
CA ALA A 49 -13.96 6.39 -4.37
C ALA A 49 -13.19 7.61 -4.93
N GLY A 50 -12.76 7.59 -6.19
CA GLY A 50 -12.08 8.69 -6.88
C GLY A 50 -10.61 8.86 -6.49
N LYS A 51 -9.99 7.91 -5.78
CA LYS A 51 -8.58 8.03 -5.40
C LYS A 51 -7.67 7.77 -6.60
N PRO A 52 -6.55 8.51 -6.74
CA PRO A 52 -5.58 8.23 -7.80
C PRO A 52 -5.06 6.80 -7.71
N LYS A 53 -4.93 6.11 -8.86
CA LYS A 53 -4.51 4.70 -8.93
C LYS A 53 -3.24 4.41 -8.12
N LYS A 54 -2.23 5.28 -8.21
CA LYS A 54 -0.98 5.16 -7.45
C LYS A 54 -1.20 5.20 -5.93
N VAL A 55 -2.10 6.05 -5.46
CA VAL A 55 -2.45 6.15 -4.03
C VAL A 55 -3.20 4.89 -3.58
N ALA A 56 -4.10 4.38 -4.42
CA ALA A 56 -4.81 3.13 -4.14
C ALA A 56 -3.85 1.95 -3.97
N ILE A 57 -2.85 1.80 -4.85
CA ILE A 57 -1.83 0.74 -4.75
C ILE A 57 -1.03 0.88 -3.45
N ILE A 58 -0.57 2.09 -3.10
CA ILE A 58 0.19 2.32 -1.87
C ILE A 58 -0.65 2.04 -0.62
N ALA A 59 -1.96 2.32 -0.64
CA ALA A 59 -2.86 1.94 0.44
C ALA A 59 -2.97 0.42 0.60
N CYS A 60 -3.04 -0.33 -0.52
CA CYS A 60 -3.01 -1.80 -0.49
C CYS A 60 -1.67 -2.34 0.05
N VAL A 61 -0.54 -1.75 -0.33
CA VAL A 61 0.79 -2.06 0.24
C VAL A 61 0.79 -1.88 1.76
N ARG A 62 0.26 -0.76 2.26
CA ARG A 62 0.18 -0.54 3.70
C ARG A 62 -0.67 -1.60 4.39
N LYS A 63 -1.81 -1.98 3.82
CA LYS A 63 -2.67 -3.05 4.36
C LYS A 63 -1.94 -4.38 4.42
N MET A 64 -1.18 -4.75 3.39
CA MET A 64 -0.37 -5.96 3.37
C MET A 64 0.70 -5.96 4.46
N VAL A 65 1.45 -4.86 4.62
CA VAL A 65 2.49 -4.75 5.66
C VAL A 65 1.89 -4.85 7.06
N VAL A 66 0.71 -4.27 7.29
CA VAL A 66 0.01 -4.40 8.59
C VAL A 66 -0.38 -5.84 8.88
N ILE A 67 -0.88 -6.57 7.87
CA ILE A 67 -1.22 -7.99 8.01
C ILE A 67 0.03 -8.81 8.35
N LEU A 68 1.11 -8.65 7.57
CA LEU A 68 2.37 -9.34 7.82
C LEU A 68 2.95 -9.02 9.20
N ASN A 69 2.91 -7.74 9.60
CA ASN A 69 3.38 -7.34 10.93
C ASN A 69 2.52 -7.95 12.05
N SER A 70 1.20 -8.07 11.85
CA SER A 70 0.32 -8.74 12.81
C SER A 70 0.59 -10.23 12.91
N MET A 71 0.91 -10.89 11.79
CA MET A 71 1.29 -12.31 11.75
C MET A 71 2.58 -12.55 12.53
N VAL A 72 3.61 -11.77 12.26
CA VAL A 72 4.90 -11.85 12.98
C VAL A 72 4.73 -11.60 14.47
N ARG A 73 3.94 -10.59 14.84
CA ARG A 73 3.66 -10.28 16.26
C ARG A 73 2.95 -11.43 16.97
N ASN A 74 2.02 -12.10 16.29
CA ASN A 74 1.20 -13.17 16.86
C ASN A 74 1.87 -14.55 16.74
N GLY A 75 3.09 -14.65 16.20
CA GLY A 75 3.81 -15.92 16.01
C GLY A 75 3.20 -16.87 14.98
N VAL A 76 2.11 -16.47 14.31
CA VAL A 76 1.46 -17.25 13.24
C VAL A 76 2.18 -16.97 11.92
N MET A 77 3.30 -17.67 11.71
CA MET A 77 3.99 -17.70 10.44
C MET A 77 3.18 -18.56 9.46
N GLY A 78 2.24 -17.92 8.77
CA GLY A 78 1.45 -18.42 7.65
C GLY A 78 1.35 -19.94 7.51
N GLU A 79 0.37 -20.57 8.16
CA GLU A 79 -0.08 -21.87 7.70
C GLU A 79 -0.69 -21.71 6.30
N GLU A 80 0.02 -22.20 5.29
CA GLU A 80 -0.55 -22.48 3.97
C GLU A 80 -1.66 -23.52 4.13
N LYS A 81 -2.89 -23.08 4.34
CA LYS A 81 -4.04 -23.85 3.84
C LYS A 81 -4.29 -23.42 2.40
N ALA A 82 -3.42 -23.91 1.51
CA ALA A 82 -3.78 -24.15 0.12
C ALA A 82 -4.80 -25.30 0.15
N ALA A 83 -6.05 -24.97 -0.18
CA ALA A 83 -7.11 -25.91 -0.48
C ALA A 83 -7.35 -25.92 -1.99
#